data_AF-F7YCA2-F1
#
_entry.id   AF-F7YCA2-F1
#
_cell.length_a   1.000
_cell.length_b   1.000
_cell.length_c   1.000
_cell.angle_alpha   90.00
_cell.angle_beta   90.00
_cell.angle_gamma   90.00
#
_symmetry.space_group_name_H-M   'P 1'
#
loop_
_entity.id
_entity.type
_entity.pdbx_description
1 polymer ?
#
loop_
_entity_poly.entity_id
_entity_poly.type
_entity_poly.pdbx_seq_one_letter_code
_entity_poly.pdbx_strand_id
1 'polypeptide(L)'
;MFDWLTGRRKRDQAFIAEMVRATAAGSNLASLRSALSTVGVKLPTAPGPELVAEAAAGLAHSLLRSTGKGLEDDDVLFTAGLFTFVAANHFSFKIAESFEQSATLAIAALVGYSRPDFDRLHEPVVNAYNSMSGAESSPILGIGKTIARWAETPSAENHGSLTRLFSFCLEHVGPA
;
A
#
# COMPACT_ATOMS: atom_id res chain seq x y z
N MET A 1 45.68 -2.50 19.61
CA MET A 1 45.32 -3.92 19.35
C MET A 1 43.86 -4.25 19.74
N PHE A 2 43.21 -3.48 20.64
CA PHE A 2 41.80 -3.70 21.04
C PHE A 2 40.74 -3.16 20.05
N ASP A 3 41.06 -2.21 19.18
CA ASP A 3 40.10 -1.64 18.21
C ASP A 3 39.70 -2.59 17.06
N TRP A 4 40.52 -3.63 16.80
CA TRP A 4 40.22 -4.60 15.75
C TRP A 4 39.09 -5.56 16.16
N LEU A 5 38.99 -5.88 17.45
CA LEU A 5 37.96 -6.76 18.01
C LEU A 5 36.60 -6.05 18.15
N THR A 6 36.59 -4.76 18.46
CA THR A 6 35.36 -3.94 18.53
C THR A 6 34.77 -3.67 17.15
N GLY A 7 35.62 -3.48 16.13
CA GLY A 7 35.18 -3.33 14.73
C GLY A 7 34.57 -4.59 14.12
N ARG A 8 35.03 -5.78 14.53
CA ARG A 8 34.50 -7.07 14.06
C ARG A 8 33.13 -7.36 14.66
N ARG A 9 32.97 -7.17 15.98
CA ARG A 9 31.66 -7.29 16.67
C ARG A 9 30.59 -6.34 16.10
N LYS A 10 30.94 -5.10 15.76
CA LYS A 10 30.00 -4.14 15.14
C LYS A 10 29.56 -4.59 13.74
N ARG A 11 30.48 -5.13 12.93
CA ARG A 11 30.15 -5.69 11.60
C ARG A 11 29.27 -6.93 11.72
N ASP A 12 29.58 -7.83 12.65
CA ASP A 12 28.80 -9.05 12.87
C ASP A 12 27.38 -8.70 13.35
N GLN A 13 27.22 -7.71 14.24
CA GLN A 13 25.90 -7.22 14.66
C GLN A 13 25.12 -6.56 13.52
N ALA A 14 25.78 -5.76 12.68
CA ALA A 14 25.15 -5.15 11.51
C ALA A 14 24.68 -6.21 10.51
N PHE A 15 25.52 -7.22 10.25
CA PHE A 15 25.19 -8.35 9.38
C PHE A 15 24.02 -9.17 9.92
N ILE A 16 24.00 -9.49 11.22
CA ILE A 16 22.88 -10.19 11.85
C ILE A 16 21.59 -9.36 11.77
N ALA A 17 21.66 -8.06 12.04
CA ALA A 17 20.50 -7.17 11.93
C ALA A 17 19.97 -7.11 10.49
N GLU A 18 20.86 -7.09 9.50
CA GLU A 18 20.51 -7.13 8.08
C GLU A 18 19.86 -8.46 7.68
N MET A 19 20.41 -9.59 8.14
CA MET A 19 19.81 -10.91 7.94
C MET A 19 18.41 -11.02 8.58
N VAL A 20 18.24 -10.50 9.80
CA VAL A 20 16.94 -10.50 10.49
C VAL A 20 15.92 -9.66 9.73
N ARG A 21 16.32 -8.47 9.25
CA ARG A 21 15.46 -7.62 8.41
C ARG A 21 15.07 -8.30 7.10
N ALA A 22 16.03 -8.90 6.40
CA ALA A 22 15.77 -9.62 5.15
C ALA A 22 14.81 -10.81 5.37
N THR A 23 15.00 -11.55 6.47
CA THR A 23 14.11 -12.66 6.83
C THR A 23 12.70 -12.18 7.16
N ALA A 24 12.58 -11.09 7.92
CA ALA A 24 11.29 -10.48 8.23
C ALA A 24 10.58 -9.97 6.97
N ALA A 25 11.30 -9.32 6.06
CA ALA A 25 10.77 -8.86 4.77
C ALA A 25 10.25 -10.05 3.92
N GLY A 26 10.97 -11.18 3.89
CA GLY A 26 10.52 -12.39 3.20
C GLY A 26 9.23 -12.98 3.78
N SER A 27 9.11 -13.05 5.11
CA SER A 27 7.88 -13.50 5.78
C SER A 27 6.71 -12.55 5.53
N ASN A 28 6.96 -11.24 5.61
CA ASN A 28 5.95 -10.22 5.32
C ASN A 28 5.49 -10.26 3.87
N LEU A 29 6.41 -10.49 2.92
CA LEU A 29 6.10 -10.65 1.50
C LEU A 29 5.22 -11.89 1.26
N ALA A 30 5.53 -13.01 1.88
CA ALA A 30 4.70 -14.22 1.79
C ALA A 30 3.29 -13.97 2.35
N SER A 31 3.19 -13.26 3.47
CA SER A 31 1.92 -12.88 4.09
C SER A 31 1.11 -11.95 3.19
N LEU A 32 1.75 -10.93 2.60
CA LEU A 32 1.11 -10.02 1.64
C LEU A 32 0.60 -10.76 0.40
N ARG A 33 1.40 -11.67 -0.16
CA ARG A 33 0.97 -12.53 -1.29
C ARG A 33 -0.23 -13.39 -0.94
N SER A 34 -0.22 -13.99 0.26
CA SER A 34 -1.35 -14.74 0.77
C SER A 34 -2.60 -13.86 0.87
N ALA A 35 -2.48 -12.66 1.46
CA ALA A 35 -3.57 -11.71 1.58
C ALA A 35 -4.19 -11.34 0.22
N LEU A 36 -3.35 -10.95 -0.74
CA LEU A 36 -3.78 -10.57 -2.09
C LEU A 36 -4.38 -11.74 -2.87
N SER A 37 -3.93 -12.97 -2.63
CA SER A 37 -4.55 -14.15 -3.25
C SER A 37 -6.02 -14.32 -2.83
N THR A 38 -6.41 -13.90 -1.61
CA THR A 38 -7.79 -13.98 -1.14
C THR A 38 -8.75 -13.07 -1.90
N VAL A 39 -8.21 -12.07 -2.60
CA VAL A 39 -8.96 -11.12 -3.45
C VAL A 39 -8.65 -11.30 -4.94
N GLY A 40 -7.99 -12.40 -5.31
CA GLY A 40 -7.72 -12.76 -6.69
C GLY A 40 -6.60 -11.96 -7.37
N VAL A 41 -5.76 -11.26 -6.61
CA VAL A 41 -4.62 -10.50 -7.14
C VAL A 41 -3.39 -11.40 -7.21
N LYS A 42 -2.77 -11.47 -8.39
CA LYS A 42 -1.52 -12.22 -8.62
C LYS A 42 -0.37 -11.24 -8.74
N LEU A 43 0.60 -11.36 -7.84
CA LEU A 43 1.76 -10.48 -7.82
C LEU A 43 2.90 -10.98 -8.73
N PRO A 44 3.73 -10.06 -9.24
CA PRO A 44 5.00 -10.40 -9.88
C PRO A 44 5.89 -11.26 -8.97
N THR A 45 6.72 -12.11 -9.58
CA THR A 45 7.63 -12.99 -8.83
C THR A 45 8.78 -12.23 -8.20
N ALA A 46 9.31 -11.20 -8.87
CA ALA A 46 10.43 -10.40 -8.40
C ALA A 46 10.00 -9.39 -7.33
N PRO A 47 10.78 -9.21 -6.24
CA PRO A 47 10.57 -8.11 -5.31
C PRO A 47 10.96 -6.77 -5.95
N GLY A 48 10.46 -5.68 -5.37
CA GLY A 48 10.75 -4.32 -5.80
C GLY A 48 9.54 -3.39 -5.66
N PRO A 49 9.71 -2.08 -5.95
CA PRO A 49 8.63 -1.10 -5.94
C PRO A 49 7.43 -1.49 -6.82
N GLU A 50 7.67 -2.16 -7.94
CA GLU A 50 6.63 -2.65 -8.84
C GLU A 50 5.73 -3.69 -8.17
N LEU A 51 6.29 -4.57 -7.33
CA LEU A 51 5.49 -5.55 -6.60
C LEU A 51 4.54 -4.87 -5.62
N VAL A 52 5.01 -3.83 -4.93
CA VAL A 52 4.17 -3.04 -4.03
C VAL A 52 3.10 -2.27 -4.80
N ALA A 53 3.47 -1.71 -5.95
CA ALA A 53 2.55 -0.98 -6.81
C ALA A 53 1.38 -1.86 -7.26
N GLU A 54 1.69 -3.05 -7.79
CA GLU A 54 0.69 -4.04 -8.22
C GLU A 54 -0.16 -4.55 -7.06
N ALA A 55 0.44 -4.71 -5.87
CA ALA A 55 -0.27 -5.07 -4.65
C ALA A 55 -1.30 -4.01 -4.24
N ALA A 56 -0.88 -2.75 -4.19
CA ALA A 56 -1.73 -1.63 -3.79
C ALA A 56 -2.85 -1.38 -4.82
N ALA A 57 -2.52 -1.31 -6.11
CA ALA A 57 -3.49 -1.14 -7.18
C ALA A 57 -4.46 -2.33 -7.26
N GLY A 58 -3.96 -3.56 -7.13
CA GLY A 58 -4.78 -4.77 -7.12
C GLY A 58 -5.79 -4.80 -5.97
N LEU A 59 -5.39 -4.35 -4.76
CA LEU A 59 -6.31 -4.20 -3.65
C LEU A 59 -7.42 -3.18 -3.97
N ALA A 60 -7.07 -2.01 -4.49
CA ALA A 60 -8.06 -1.00 -4.86
C ALA A 60 -9.03 -1.50 -5.95
N HIS A 61 -8.53 -2.22 -6.97
CA HIS A 61 -9.39 -2.86 -7.96
C HIS A 61 -10.32 -3.94 -7.37
N SER A 62 -9.88 -4.67 -6.34
CA SER A 62 -10.77 -5.58 -5.60
C SER A 62 -11.91 -4.82 -4.92
N LEU A 63 -11.62 -3.67 -4.31
CA LEU A 63 -12.63 -2.83 -3.66
C LEU A 63 -13.64 -2.28 -4.69
N LEU A 64 -13.16 -1.74 -5.80
CA LEU A 64 -13.99 -1.26 -6.91
C LEU A 64 -14.90 -2.36 -7.46
N ARG A 65 -14.36 -3.57 -7.67
CA ARG A 65 -15.15 -4.73 -8.10
C ARG A 65 -16.24 -5.10 -7.08
N SER A 66 -15.93 -4.99 -5.80
CA SER A 66 -16.86 -5.32 -4.72
C SER A 66 -17.99 -4.29 -4.57
N THR A 67 -17.76 -3.05 -4.99
CA THR A 67 -18.79 -1.99 -5.00
C THR A 67 -19.49 -1.83 -6.35
N GLY A 68 -19.01 -2.50 -7.41
CA GLY A 68 -19.54 -2.37 -8.76
C GLY A 68 -19.25 -1.02 -9.41
N LYS A 69 -18.28 -0.26 -8.89
CA LYS A 69 -17.90 1.07 -9.39
C LYS A 69 -16.71 0.97 -10.35
N GLY A 70 -16.69 1.83 -11.37
CA GLY A 70 -15.56 2.02 -12.26
C GLY A 70 -14.82 3.34 -11.96
N LEU A 71 -13.70 3.55 -12.66
CA LEU A 71 -12.81 4.70 -12.47
C LEU A 71 -13.19 5.93 -13.29
N GLU A 72 -14.37 5.92 -13.95
CA GLU A 72 -14.82 7.02 -14.81
C GLU A 72 -15.30 8.25 -14.02
N ASP A 73 -15.69 8.06 -12.77
CA ASP A 73 -16.14 9.10 -11.84
C ASP A 73 -14.95 9.64 -11.04
N ASP A 74 -14.80 10.96 -10.98
CA ASP A 74 -13.64 11.63 -10.36
C ASP A 74 -13.56 11.39 -8.84
N ASP A 75 -14.69 11.28 -8.15
CA ASP A 75 -14.72 10.98 -6.71
C ASP A 75 -14.32 9.53 -6.45
N VAL A 76 -14.74 8.61 -7.35
CA VAL A 76 -14.33 7.21 -7.31
C VAL A 76 -12.84 7.07 -7.59
N LEU A 77 -12.35 7.76 -8.63
CA LEU A 77 -10.95 7.77 -9.02
C LEU A 77 -10.07 8.31 -7.89
N PHE A 78 -10.45 9.42 -7.28
CA PHE A 78 -9.75 10.00 -6.14
C PHE A 78 -9.74 9.08 -4.93
N THR A 79 -10.89 8.50 -4.55
CA THR A 79 -10.98 7.59 -3.40
C THR A 79 -10.16 6.32 -3.62
N ALA A 80 -10.22 5.74 -4.82
CA ALA A 80 -9.39 4.60 -5.20
C ALA A 80 -7.90 4.94 -5.19
N GLY A 81 -7.54 6.13 -5.66
CA GLY A 81 -6.18 6.66 -5.58
C GLY A 81 -5.69 6.79 -4.15
N LEU A 82 -6.51 7.34 -3.23
CA LEU A 82 -6.15 7.48 -1.83
C LEU A 82 -5.94 6.13 -1.14
N PHE A 83 -6.84 5.17 -1.35
CA PHE A 83 -6.69 3.81 -0.80
C PHE A 83 -5.45 3.11 -1.36
N THR A 84 -5.18 3.27 -2.65
CA THR A 84 -3.96 2.77 -3.31
C THR A 84 -2.71 3.38 -2.66
N PHE A 85 -2.69 4.69 -2.42
CA PHE A 85 -1.55 5.38 -1.83
C PHE A 85 -1.29 4.94 -0.37
N VAL A 86 -2.34 4.79 0.44
CA VAL A 86 -2.23 4.27 1.81
C VAL A 86 -1.77 2.81 1.83
N ALA A 87 -2.29 1.98 0.92
CA ALA A 87 -1.86 0.59 0.79
C ALA A 87 -0.38 0.51 0.40
N ALA A 88 0.07 1.32 -0.56
CA ALA A 88 1.46 1.40 -0.96
C ALA A 88 2.36 1.78 0.23
N ASN A 89 1.98 2.77 1.04
CA ASN A 89 2.72 3.12 2.26
C ASN A 89 2.85 1.91 3.22
N HIS A 90 1.73 1.26 3.51
CA HIS A 90 1.72 0.10 4.42
C HIS A 90 2.59 -1.04 3.91
N PHE A 91 2.45 -1.40 2.63
CA PHE A 91 3.17 -2.51 2.02
C PHE A 91 4.66 -2.21 1.85
N SER A 92 5.04 -1.02 1.37
CA SER A 92 6.44 -0.58 1.28
C SER A 92 7.14 -0.69 2.64
N PHE A 93 6.48 -0.26 3.72
CA PHE A 93 7.03 -0.41 5.06
C PHE A 93 7.21 -1.88 5.47
N LYS A 94 6.23 -2.74 5.20
CA LYS A 94 6.27 -4.16 5.59
C LYS A 94 7.36 -4.95 4.88
N ILE A 95 7.66 -4.65 3.63
CA ILE A 95 8.67 -5.39 2.84
C ILE A 95 9.97 -4.60 2.61
N ALA A 96 10.12 -3.45 3.28
CA ALA A 96 11.30 -2.58 3.22
C ALA A 96 11.64 -2.02 1.83
N GLU A 97 10.61 -1.63 1.07
CA GLU A 97 10.73 -1.03 -0.26
C GLU A 97 10.52 0.49 -0.24
N SER A 98 10.92 1.17 -1.31
CA SER A 98 10.76 2.62 -1.45
C SER A 98 9.29 3.02 -1.60
N PHE A 99 8.76 3.75 -0.62
CA PHE A 99 7.37 4.24 -0.65
C PHE A 99 7.13 5.19 -1.82
N GLU A 100 7.97 6.20 -2.03
CA GLU A 100 7.76 7.20 -3.08
C GLU A 100 7.65 6.56 -4.47
N GLN A 101 8.56 5.63 -4.78
CA GLN A 101 8.56 4.89 -6.04
C GLN A 101 7.34 3.98 -6.13
N SER A 102 7.06 3.22 -5.07
CA SER A 102 5.95 2.28 -5.03
C SER A 102 4.60 2.98 -5.19
N ALA A 103 4.39 4.11 -4.51
CA ALA A 103 3.14 4.84 -4.53
C ALA A 103 2.89 5.53 -5.89
N THR A 104 3.94 6.12 -6.48
CA THR A 104 3.86 6.68 -7.85
C THR A 104 3.48 5.60 -8.85
N LEU A 105 4.17 4.46 -8.81
CA LEU A 105 3.88 3.32 -9.68
C LEU A 105 2.50 2.72 -9.40
N ALA A 106 2.03 2.72 -8.15
CA ALA A 106 0.73 2.22 -7.77
C ALA A 106 -0.41 3.04 -8.38
N ILE A 107 -0.29 4.37 -8.38
CA ILE A 107 -1.25 5.25 -9.07
C ILE A 107 -1.24 4.99 -10.56
N ALA A 108 -0.06 4.83 -11.17
CA ALA A 108 0.05 4.48 -12.58
C ALA A 108 -0.61 3.12 -12.88
N ALA A 109 -0.36 2.10 -12.07
CA ALA A 109 -0.96 0.77 -12.22
C ALA A 109 -2.49 0.80 -12.05
N LEU A 110 -3.01 1.56 -11.09
CA LEU A 110 -4.46 1.73 -10.84
C LEU A 110 -5.20 2.24 -12.09
N VAL A 111 -4.61 3.19 -12.81
CA VAL A 111 -5.21 3.78 -14.02
C VAL A 111 -4.75 3.07 -15.30
N GLY A 112 -4.12 1.90 -15.20
CA GLY A 112 -3.64 1.14 -16.35
C GLY A 112 -2.58 1.86 -17.18
N TYR A 113 -1.74 2.67 -16.53
CA TYR A 113 -0.70 3.51 -17.13
C TYR A 113 -1.22 4.56 -18.13
N SER A 114 -2.51 4.92 -18.02
CA SER A 114 -3.10 6.06 -18.72
C SER A 114 -2.46 7.36 -18.24
N ARG A 115 -1.67 8.01 -19.12
CA ARG A 115 -1.02 9.28 -18.77
C ARG A 115 -2.00 10.40 -18.41
N PRO A 116 -3.11 10.63 -19.16
CA PRO A 116 -4.08 11.65 -18.78
C PRO A 116 -4.69 11.42 -17.39
N ASP A 117 -5.06 10.19 -17.04
CA ASP A 117 -5.67 9.89 -15.76
C ASP A 117 -4.66 9.91 -14.61
N PHE A 118 -3.41 9.52 -14.89
CA PHE A 118 -2.30 9.68 -13.95
C PHE A 118 -2.08 11.16 -13.61
N ASP A 119 -1.96 12.03 -14.62
CA ASP A 119 -1.72 13.46 -14.43
C ASP A 119 -2.89 14.11 -13.67
N ARG A 120 -4.13 13.66 -13.90
CA ARG A 120 -5.33 14.12 -13.19
C ARG A 120 -5.39 13.66 -11.73
N LEU A 121 -4.86 12.48 -11.41
CA LEU A 121 -5.04 11.83 -10.11
C LEU A 121 -3.85 12.02 -9.16
N HIS A 122 -2.63 11.95 -9.69
CA HIS A 122 -1.43 11.78 -8.89
C HIS A 122 -1.20 12.93 -7.90
N GLU A 123 -1.17 14.17 -8.39
CA GLU A 123 -0.93 15.34 -7.53
C GLU A 123 -2.05 15.57 -6.49
N PRO A 124 -3.36 15.51 -6.83
CA PRO A 124 -4.42 15.58 -5.83
C PRO A 124 -4.30 14.54 -4.72
N VAL A 125 -4.01 13.28 -5.05
CA VAL A 125 -3.88 12.21 -4.06
C VAL A 125 -2.66 12.40 -3.17
N VAL A 126 -1.51 12.77 -3.74
CA VAL A 126 -0.28 13.06 -2.98
C VAL A 126 -0.53 14.20 -1.99
N ASN A 127 -1.14 15.29 -2.45
CA ASN A 127 -1.45 16.45 -1.62
C ASN A 127 -2.43 16.10 -0.50
N ALA A 128 -3.49 15.37 -0.81
CA ALA A 128 -4.48 14.92 0.17
C ALA A 128 -3.85 14.00 1.21
N TYR A 129 -3.06 13.00 0.79
CA TYR A 129 -2.37 12.08 1.67
C TYR A 129 -1.40 12.82 2.61
N ASN A 130 -0.58 13.71 2.08
CA ASN A 130 0.41 14.47 2.87
C ASN A 130 -0.27 15.40 3.88
N SER A 131 -1.32 16.10 3.46
CA SER A 131 -2.11 16.98 4.34
C SER A 131 -2.76 16.18 5.48
N MET A 132 -3.42 15.06 5.15
CA MET A 132 -4.09 14.20 6.14
C MET A 132 -3.12 13.49 7.08
N SER A 133 -1.94 13.10 6.58
CA SER A 133 -0.90 12.45 7.38
C SER A 133 -0.21 13.43 8.32
N GLY A 134 0.11 14.64 7.84
CA GLY A 134 0.72 15.70 8.66
C GLY A 134 -0.20 16.22 9.76
N ALA A 135 -1.51 16.19 9.55
CA ALA A 135 -2.51 16.55 10.55
C ALA A 135 -2.93 15.39 11.48
N GLU A 136 -2.35 14.18 11.32
CA GLU A 136 -2.76 12.95 12.02
C GLU A 136 -4.28 12.70 11.95
N SER A 137 -4.87 12.97 10.78
CA SER A 137 -6.32 12.93 10.61
C SER A 137 -6.89 11.52 10.83
N SER A 138 -8.07 11.46 11.47
CA SER A 138 -8.76 10.19 11.74
C SER A 138 -9.05 9.33 10.49
N PRO A 139 -9.41 9.90 9.31
CA PRO A 139 -9.70 9.13 8.11
C PRO A 139 -8.51 8.31 7.60
N ILE A 140 -7.32 8.92 7.46
CA ILE A 140 -6.15 8.24 6.89
C ILE A 140 -5.65 7.12 7.82
N LEU A 141 -5.72 7.36 9.14
CA LEU A 141 -5.42 6.36 10.15
C LEU A 141 -6.43 5.21 10.13
N GLY A 142 -7.71 5.50 9.90
CA GLY A 142 -8.76 4.50 9.77
C GLY A 142 -8.56 3.59 8.56
N ILE A 143 -8.22 4.17 7.40
CA ILE A 143 -7.89 3.42 6.18
C ILE A 143 -6.67 2.55 6.42
N GLY A 144 -5.57 3.12 6.94
CA GLY A 144 -4.33 2.40 7.20
C GLY A 144 -4.51 1.23 8.17
N LYS A 145 -5.25 1.42 9.27
CA LYS A 145 -5.57 0.35 10.24
C LYS A 145 -6.40 -0.77 9.62
N THR A 146 -7.35 -0.42 8.78
CA THR A 146 -8.23 -1.42 8.15
C THR A 146 -7.49 -2.24 7.10
N ILE A 147 -6.61 -1.60 6.32
CA ILE A 147 -5.70 -2.29 5.39
C ILE A 147 -4.75 -3.21 6.15
N ALA A 148 -4.12 -2.72 7.22
CA ALA A 148 -3.21 -3.52 8.05
C ALA A 148 -3.91 -4.75 8.63
N ARG A 149 -5.10 -4.58 9.21
CA ARG A 149 -5.90 -5.68 9.75
C ARG A 149 -6.23 -6.73 8.70
N TRP A 150 -6.60 -6.31 7.49
CA TRP A 150 -6.86 -7.24 6.40
C TRP A 150 -5.59 -7.96 5.94
N ALA A 151 -4.48 -7.25 5.79
CA ALA A 151 -3.21 -7.83 5.33
C ALA A 151 -2.64 -8.84 6.36
N GLU A 152 -2.80 -8.58 7.65
CA GLU A 152 -2.31 -9.44 8.75
C GLU A 152 -3.23 -10.63 9.02
N THR A 153 -4.54 -10.48 8.79
CA THR A 153 -5.51 -11.57 8.94
C THR A 153 -6.45 -11.60 7.74
N PRO A 154 -6.01 -12.17 6.61
CA PRO A 154 -6.81 -12.16 5.39
C PRO A 154 -8.07 -13.02 5.55
N SER A 155 -9.23 -12.37 5.47
CA SER A 155 -10.54 -13.03 5.55
C SER A 155 -11.58 -12.24 4.77
N ALA A 156 -12.67 -12.91 4.37
CA ALA A 156 -13.81 -12.25 3.73
C ALA A 156 -14.43 -11.17 4.62
N GLU A 157 -14.43 -11.37 5.94
CA GLU A 157 -14.94 -10.40 6.92
C GLU A 157 -14.07 -9.13 6.99
N ASN A 158 -12.75 -9.30 7.06
CA ASN A 158 -11.83 -8.16 7.11
C ASN A 158 -11.80 -7.42 5.78
N HIS A 159 -11.86 -8.14 4.65
CA HIS A 159 -12.02 -7.52 3.34
C HIS A 159 -13.36 -6.78 3.22
N GLY A 160 -14.47 -7.38 3.66
CA GLY A 160 -15.78 -6.72 3.67
C GLY A 160 -15.83 -5.47 4.54
N SER A 161 -15.04 -5.42 5.62
CA SER A 161 -14.88 -4.22 6.43
C SER A 161 -14.12 -3.11 5.69
N LEU A 162 -13.09 -3.49 4.92
CA LEU A 162 -12.39 -2.56 4.04
C LEU A 162 -13.29 -2.05 2.90
N THR A 163 -14.11 -2.92 2.29
CA THR A 163 -15.10 -2.53 1.27
C THR A 163 -16.16 -1.57 1.82
N ARG A 164 -16.63 -1.78 3.06
CA ARG A 164 -17.57 -0.86 3.71
C ARG A 164 -16.94 0.51 3.97
N LEU A 165 -15.70 0.54 4.44
CA LEU A 165 -14.99 1.81 4.62
C LEU A 165 -14.78 2.53 3.29
N PHE A 166 -14.38 1.80 2.24
CA PHE A 166 -14.24 2.34 0.90
C PHE A 166 -15.56 2.94 0.39
N SER A 167 -16.67 2.21 0.54
CA SER A 167 -18.00 2.68 0.15
C SER A 167 -18.44 3.92 0.93
N PHE A 168 -18.18 3.93 2.25
CA PHE A 168 -18.45 5.09 3.09
C PHE A 168 -17.66 6.32 2.61
N CYS A 169 -16.38 6.16 2.28
CA CYS A 169 -15.59 7.25 1.71
C CYS A 169 -16.20 7.74 0.39
N LEU A 170 -16.59 6.85 -0.52
CA LEU A 170 -17.24 7.24 -1.79
C LEU A 170 -18.49 8.10 -1.59
N GLU A 171 -19.28 7.82 -0.55
CA GLU A 171 -20.51 8.58 -0.25
C GLU A 171 -20.23 9.96 0.39
N HIS A 172 -19.03 10.16 0.94
CA HIS A 172 -18.68 11.34 1.74
C HIS A 172 -17.48 12.11 1.18
N VAL A 173 -16.92 11.71 0.04
CA VAL A 173 -16.07 12.58 -0.77
C VAL A 173 -16.98 13.66 -1.34
N GLY A 174 -16.95 14.83 -0.70
CA GLY A 174 -17.57 16.04 -1.22
C GLY A 174 -16.58 16.79 -2.11
N PRO A 175 -17.06 17.58 -3.09
CA PRO A 175 -16.20 18.41 -3.91
C PRO A 175 -15.39 19.34 -3.02
N ALA A 176 -14.07 19.28 -3.14
CA ALA A 176 -13.14 20.24 -2.56
C ALA A 176 -13.23 21.59 -3.29
#